data_AF-A0A152A8V1-F1
#
_entry.id   AF-A0A152A8V1-F1
#
_cell.length_a   1.000
_cell.length_b   1.000
_cell.length_c   1.000
_cell.angle_alpha   90.00
_cell.angle_beta   90.00
_cell.angle_gamma   90.00
#
_symmetry.space_group_name_H-M   'P 1'
#
loop_
_entity.id
_entity.type
_entity.pdbx_description
1 polymer ?
#
loop_
_entity_poly.entity_id
_entity_poly.type
_entity_poly.pdbx_seq_one_letter_code
_entity_poly.pdbx_strand_id
1 'polypeptide(L)'
;MTIFDKFAKFQNVSRVYINGQRFYKIGDKEELYPSVTTVLQIIDKPQLNTWKRNQMLHEVKEQFLQRPKSIKNEDEWIDKVVKESIQKPQKVMQHAATIGTQAHSVIDQIIIDKTDEIPTLPALTEEELNKMEAPVKIIKNSFDVWLEGSGLEKVELRDTMFCSERYKFAGAIDTLGRKKDGSLVAIDWKTSSSVHTEYLLQVSAYAKAVEEISGEPVPEAWIVKFNKKEGGFDWKQVPNINESFDAFLSALNLWNFYSTKPIDRLVTIDFKGALEKFKMDQNPNNNSFFQSVDKESLDSLKAQKTKSTSSSSISSGKY
;
A
#
# COMPACT_ATOMS: atom_id res chain seq x y z
N MET A 1 18.50 -25.80 -7.06
CA MET A 1 18.36 -24.33 -7.11
C MET A 1 17.70 -23.91 -5.82
N THR A 2 18.42 -23.14 -5.01
CA THR A 2 17.97 -22.63 -3.71
C THR A 2 16.88 -21.56 -3.89
N ILE A 3 16.19 -21.16 -2.82
CA ILE A 3 15.29 -20.00 -2.86
C ILE A 3 16.06 -18.74 -3.27
N PHE A 4 17.26 -18.55 -2.72
CA PHE A 4 18.14 -17.43 -3.04
C PHE A 4 18.41 -17.35 -4.57
N ASP A 5 18.76 -18.47 -5.20
CA ASP A 5 19.01 -18.52 -6.65
C ASP A 5 17.78 -18.09 -7.48
N LYS A 6 16.57 -18.43 -7.03
CA LYS A 6 15.32 -18.05 -7.71
C LYS A 6 15.02 -16.56 -7.59
N PHE A 7 15.48 -15.94 -6.51
CA PHE A 7 15.37 -14.49 -6.29
C PHE A 7 16.53 -13.70 -6.90
N ALA A 8 17.64 -14.33 -7.27
CA ALA A 8 18.79 -13.66 -7.88
C ALA A 8 18.43 -12.89 -9.16
N LYS A 9 17.39 -13.31 -9.90
CA LYS A 9 16.87 -12.57 -11.07
C LYS A 9 16.36 -11.16 -10.73
N PHE A 10 16.08 -10.89 -9.46
CA PHE A 10 15.62 -9.59 -8.98
C PHE A 10 16.75 -8.68 -8.48
N GLN A 11 18.02 -9.08 -8.61
CA GLN A 11 19.16 -8.20 -8.29
C GLN A 11 19.18 -6.92 -9.14
N ASN A 12 18.62 -6.97 -10.36
CA ASN A 12 18.50 -5.81 -11.26
C ASN A 12 17.16 -5.06 -11.09
N VAL A 13 16.44 -5.28 -9.99
CA VAL A 13 15.22 -4.53 -9.70
C VAL A 13 15.58 -3.21 -9.03
N SER A 14 15.00 -2.11 -9.54
CA SER A 14 15.16 -0.78 -8.96
C SER A 14 13.83 -0.23 -8.43
N ARG A 15 13.89 0.49 -7.30
CA ARG A 15 12.76 1.26 -6.75
C ARG A 15 12.67 2.60 -7.48
N VAL A 16 11.49 2.94 -8.01
CA VAL A 16 11.21 4.19 -8.72
C VAL A 16 10.04 4.90 -8.05
N TYR A 17 10.09 6.23 -7.96
CA TYR A 17 9.00 7.04 -7.39
C TYR A 17 8.36 7.91 -8.47
N ILE A 18 7.04 7.78 -8.63
CA ILE A 18 6.25 8.57 -9.58
C ILE A 18 5.11 9.22 -8.81
N ASN A 19 5.04 10.55 -8.81
CA ASN A 19 4.02 11.32 -8.09
C ASN A 19 3.90 10.92 -6.59
N GLY A 20 5.03 10.62 -5.95
CA GLY A 20 5.07 10.20 -4.54
C GLY A 20 4.66 8.74 -4.27
N GLN A 21 4.30 7.98 -5.30
CA GLN A 21 4.01 6.56 -5.21
C GLN A 21 5.23 5.70 -5.59
N ARG A 22 5.38 4.55 -4.94
CA ARG A 22 6.53 3.67 -5.12
C ARG A 22 6.21 2.51 -6.07
N PHE A 23 7.04 2.39 -7.09
CA PHE A 23 7.04 1.34 -8.10
C PHE A 23 8.38 0.60 -8.12
N TYR A 24 8.38 -0.55 -8.79
CA TYR A 24 9.58 -1.32 -9.07
C TYR A 24 9.68 -1.56 -10.58
N LYS A 25 10.92 -1.53 -11.08
CA LYS A 25 11.26 -1.78 -12.48
C LYS A 25 12.29 -2.91 -12.55
N ILE A 26 12.07 -3.91 -13.42
CA ILE A 26 12.98 -5.05 -13.62
C ILE A 26 13.93 -4.74 -14.78
N GLY A 27 15.20 -4.45 -14.48
CA GLY A 27 16.20 -4.08 -15.50
C GLY A 27 15.71 -2.93 -16.38
N ASP A 28 15.85 -3.10 -17.70
CA ASP A 28 15.46 -2.08 -18.68
C ASP A 28 13.98 -2.13 -19.11
N LYS A 29 13.20 -3.12 -18.65
CA LYS A 29 11.77 -3.25 -19.02
C LYS A 29 10.99 -2.00 -18.65
N GLU A 30 10.20 -1.45 -19.58
CA GLU A 30 9.37 -0.26 -19.31
C GLU A 30 8.23 -0.51 -18.30
N GLU A 31 7.85 -1.77 -18.09
CA GLU A 31 6.78 -2.14 -17.18
C GLU A 31 7.11 -1.79 -15.73
N LEU A 32 6.17 -1.12 -15.08
CA LEU A 32 6.26 -0.71 -13.69
C LEU A 32 5.29 -1.50 -12.82
N TYR A 33 5.80 -2.02 -11.71
CA TYR A 33 5.03 -2.80 -10.76
C TYR A 33 4.75 -1.95 -9.52
N PRO A 34 3.48 -1.65 -9.18
CA PRO A 34 3.17 -0.89 -7.98
C PRO A 34 3.62 -1.67 -6.73
N SER A 35 4.19 -0.96 -5.77
CA SER A 35 4.56 -1.59 -4.50
C SER A 35 3.33 -2.02 -3.71
N VAL A 36 3.41 -3.12 -2.96
CA VAL A 36 2.35 -3.56 -2.02
C VAL A 36 1.89 -2.39 -1.13
N THR A 37 2.84 -1.64 -0.57
CA THR A 37 2.53 -0.47 0.26
C THR A 37 1.83 0.66 -0.49
N THR A 38 2.12 0.86 -1.78
CA THR A 38 1.44 1.88 -2.61
C THR A 38 0.01 1.47 -2.90
N VAL A 39 -0.21 0.20 -3.21
CA VAL A 39 -1.55 -0.36 -3.42
C VAL A 39 -2.41 -0.15 -2.16
N LEU A 40 -1.87 -0.49 -0.99
CA LEU A 40 -2.59 -0.40 0.28
C LEU A 40 -2.92 1.05 0.72
N GLN A 41 -2.36 2.08 0.07
CA GLN A 41 -2.76 3.47 0.32
C GLN A 41 -4.18 3.79 -0.16
N ILE A 42 -4.80 2.93 -0.98
CA ILE A 42 -6.19 3.08 -1.39
C ILE A 42 -7.18 2.87 -0.22
N ILE A 43 -6.73 2.20 0.85
CA ILE A 43 -7.53 1.94 2.05
C ILE A 43 -7.52 3.19 2.93
N ASP A 44 -8.69 3.75 3.21
CA ASP A 44 -8.82 4.95 4.05
C ASP A 44 -8.44 4.67 5.52
N LYS A 45 -7.85 5.67 6.16
CA LYS A 45 -7.38 5.63 7.56
C LYS A 45 -8.01 6.77 8.35
N PRO A 46 -9.32 6.71 8.65
CA PRO A 46 -10.03 7.81 9.30
C PRO A 46 -9.44 8.17 10.67
N GLN A 47 -8.91 7.20 11.42
CA GLN A 47 -8.28 7.46 12.71
C GLN A 47 -7.02 8.33 12.58
N LEU A 48 -6.28 8.20 11.47
CA LEU A 48 -5.08 9.01 11.21
C LEU A 48 -5.45 10.48 11.00
N ASN A 49 -6.60 10.77 10.38
CA ASN A 49 -7.08 12.14 10.19
C ASN A 49 -7.43 12.80 11.54
N THR A 50 -8.09 12.06 12.43
CA THR A 50 -8.34 12.51 13.81
C THR A 50 -7.04 12.76 14.55
N TRP A 51 -6.07 11.84 14.46
CA TRP A 51 -4.76 12.02 15.09
C TRP A 51 -4.02 13.25 14.56
N LYS A 52 -3.98 13.46 13.24
CA LYS A 52 -3.35 14.65 12.62
C LYS A 52 -3.97 15.94 13.16
N ARG A 53 -5.30 16.01 13.22
CA ARG A 53 -6.02 17.16 13.77
C ARG A 53 -5.65 17.42 15.24
N ASN A 54 -5.61 16.37 16.06
CA ASN A 54 -5.24 16.50 17.47
C ASN A 54 -3.79 16.98 17.64
N GLN A 55 -2.86 16.51 16.82
CA GLN A 55 -1.47 16.97 16.83
C GLN A 55 -1.37 18.46 16.45
N MET A 56 -2.13 18.91 15.46
CA MET A 56 -2.18 20.33 15.07
C MET A 56 -2.71 21.21 16.21
N LEU A 57 -3.85 20.82 16.82
CA LEU A 57 -4.46 21.58 17.92
C LEU A 57 -3.56 21.61 19.16
N HIS A 58 -2.85 20.52 19.44
CA HIS A 58 -1.87 20.46 20.51
C HIS A 58 -0.72 21.44 20.26
N GLU A 59 -0.17 21.50 19.05
CA GLU A 59 0.89 22.46 18.70
C GLU A 59 0.42 23.91 18.86
N VAL A 60 -0.78 24.24 18.38
CA VAL A 60 -1.38 25.57 18.60
C VAL A 60 -1.45 25.91 20.08
N LYS A 61 -1.95 24.98 20.91
CA LYS A 61 -2.05 25.16 22.36
C LYS A 61 -0.68 25.40 22.98
N GLU A 62 0.32 24.59 22.66
CA GLU A 62 1.69 24.72 23.21
C GLU A 62 2.31 26.06 22.85
N GLN A 63 2.22 26.49 21.59
CA GLN A 63 2.75 27.78 21.17
C GLN A 63 2.00 28.97 21.80
N PHE A 64 0.69 28.83 22.02
CA PHE A 64 -0.10 29.84 22.73
C PHE A 64 0.29 29.95 24.21
N LEU A 65 0.53 28.82 24.89
CA LEU A 65 1.02 28.82 26.28
C LEU A 65 2.43 29.45 26.40
N GLN A 66 3.24 29.34 25.35
CA GLN A 66 4.59 29.91 25.26
C GLN A 66 4.61 31.29 24.58
N ARG A 67 3.44 31.94 24.44
CA ARG A 67 3.30 33.22 23.75
C ARG A 67 4.20 34.30 24.36
N PRO A 68 4.97 35.06 23.55
CA PRO A 68 5.75 36.18 24.05
C PRO A 68 4.87 37.24 24.72
N LYS A 69 5.38 37.86 25.80
CA LYS A 69 4.67 38.94 26.52
C LYS A 69 4.39 40.18 25.66
N SER A 70 5.21 40.42 24.64
CA SER A 70 5.04 41.51 23.68
C SER A 70 5.23 40.96 22.26
N ILE A 71 4.23 41.17 21.41
CA ILE A 71 4.23 40.79 20.01
C ILE A 71 4.01 42.07 19.20
N LYS A 72 4.95 42.39 18.31
CA LYS A 72 4.89 43.60 17.48
C LYS A 72 3.77 43.55 16.44
N ASN A 73 3.55 42.37 15.86
CA ASN A 73 2.55 42.11 14.84
C ASN A 73 1.81 40.82 15.18
N GLU A 74 0.58 40.94 15.68
CA GLU A 74 -0.18 39.80 16.18
C GLU A 74 -0.63 38.87 15.05
N ASP A 75 -1.07 39.41 13.92
CA ASP A 75 -1.53 38.63 12.77
C ASP A 75 -0.40 37.77 12.20
N GLU A 76 0.78 38.34 12.01
CA GLU A 76 1.96 37.62 11.51
C GLU A 76 2.41 36.51 12.48
N TRP A 77 2.28 36.75 13.78
CA TRP A 77 2.57 35.72 14.78
C TRP A 77 1.54 34.58 14.71
N ILE A 78 0.25 34.89 14.58
CA ILE A 78 -0.82 33.89 14.43
C ILE A 78 -0.60 33.05 13.16
N ASP A 79 -0.34 33.70 12.02
CA ASP A 79 -0.10 33.01 10.75
C ASP A 79 1.10 32.05 10.84
N LYS A 80 2.16 32.46 11.54
CA LYS A 80 3.31 31.58 11.83
C LYS A 80 2.90 30.37 12.66
N VAL A 81 2.17 30.57 13.76
CA VAL A 81 1.70 29.47 14.63
C VAL A 81 0.86 28.48 13.83
N VAL A 82 -0.08 28.98 13.01
CA VAL A 82 -0.95 28.13 12.18
C VAL A 82 -0.13 27.33 11.16
N LYS A 83 0.79 27.99 10.45
CA LYS A 83 1.66 27.34 9.45
C LYS A 83 2.51 26.24 10.07
N GLU A 84 3.15 26.49 11.21
CA GLU A 84 3.97 25.50 11.90
C GLU A 84 3.11 24.34 12.43
N SER A 85 1.92 24.63 12.95
CA SER A 85 0.97 23.64 13.46
C SER A 85 0.48 22.68 12.37
N ILE A 86 0.16 23.20 11.17
CA ILE A 86 -0.23 22.38 10.01
C ILE A 86 0.88 21.38 9.62
N GLN A 87 2.15 21.78 9.75
CA GLN A 87 3.30 20.93 9.41
C GLN A 87 3.66 19.91 10.50
N LYS A 88 3.22 20.13 11.75
CA LYS A 88 3.62 19.30 12.90
C LYS A 88 3.32 17.80 12.70
N PRO A 89 2.12 17.37 12.27
CA PRO A 89 1.83 15.94 12.12
C PRO A 89 2.75 15.28 11.10
N GLN A 90 3.04 15.97 9.99
CA GLN A 90 3.93 15.45 8.95
C GLN A 90 5.37 15.28 9.47
N LYS A 91 5.89 16.23 10.25
CA LYS A 91 7.22 16.11 10.87
C LYS A 91 7.29 14.92 11.83
N VAL A 92 6.26 14.72 12.65
CA VAL A 92 6.18 13.57 13.57
C VAL A 92 6.14 12.25 12.80
N MET A 93 5.33 12.16 11.75
CA MET A 93 5.26 10.97 10.89
C MET A 93 6.59 10.69 10.19
N GLN A 94 7.24 11.72 9.63
CA GLN A 94 8.52 11.57 8.94
C GLN A 94 9.62 11.10 9.89
N HIS A 95 9.71 11.67 11.08
CA HIS A 95 10.66 11.23 12.09
C HIS A 95 10.39 9.78 12.54
N ALA A 96 9.12 9.42 12.74
CA ALA A 96 8.76 8.04 13.07
C ALA A 96 9.11 7.05 11.94
N ALA A 97 9.01 7.47 10.68
CA ALA A 97 9.42 6.69 9.51
C ALA A 97 10.95 6.54 9.44
N THR A 98 11.71 7.60 9.71
CA THR A 98 13.18 7.54 9.79
C THR A 98 13.65 6.51 10.83
N ILE A 99 13.07 6.54 12.04
CA ILE A 99 13.36 5.54 13.08
C ILE A 99 13.02 4.12 12.58
N GLY A 100 11.90 3.97 11.86
CA GLY A 100 11.52 2.69 11.26
C GLY A 100 12.57 2.19 10.26
N THR A 101 13.00 3.04 9.34
CA THR A 101 14.06 2.67 8.37
C THR A 101 15.35 2.26 9.06
N GLN A 102 15.81 3.04 10.04
CA GLN A 102 17.02 2.71 10.80
C GLN A 102 16.89 1.37 11.54
N ALA A 103 15.71 1.09 12.10
CA ALA A 103 15.45 -0.18 12.78
C ALA A 103 15.54 -1.39 11.84
N HIS A 104 15.00 -1.31 10.61
CA HIS A 104 15.13 -2.41 9.64
C HIS A 104 16.61 -2.62 9.25
N SER A 105 17.36 -1.54 8.99
CA SER A 105 18.79 -1.65 8.66
C SER A 105 19.61 -2.31 9.78
N VAL A 106 19.30 -2.02 11.05
CA VAL A 106 19.96 -2.67 12.19
C VAL A 106 19.56 -4.13 12.32
N ILE A 107 18.29 -4.46 12.12
CA ILE A 107 17.81 -5.84 12.13
C ILE A 107 18.50 -6.66 11.05
N ASP A 108 18.60 -6.13 9.82
CA ASP A 108 19.28 -6.79 8.72
C ASP A 108 20.77 -7.02 9.03
N GLN A 109 21.43 -6.06 9.68
CA GLN A 109 22.81 -6.21 10.13
C GLN A 109 22.96 -7.34 11.15
N ILE A 110 22.06 -7.43 12.14
CA ILE A 110 22.10 -8.51 13.14
C ILE A 110 21.93 -9.88 12.48
N ILE A 111 21.03 -9.97 11.49
CA ILE A 111 20.83 -11.22 10.73
C ILE A 111 22.11 -11.60 10.00
N ILE A 112 22.77 -10.64 9.34
CA ILE A 112 24.08 -10.87 8.71
C ILE A 112 25.10 -11.35 9.74
N ASP A 113 25.25 -10.65 10.87
CA ASP A 113 26.28 -10.97 11.87
C ASP A 113 26.09 -12.35 12.52
N LYS A 114 24.84 -12.85 12.57
CA LYS A 114 24.47 -14.15 13.13
C LYS A 114 24.43 -15.28 12.09
N THR A 115 24.67 -14.98 10.82
CA THR A 115 24.69 -15.97 9.73
C THR A 115 26.02 -15.89 8.99
N ASP A 116 26.45 -16.98 8.34
CA ASP A 116 27.65 -16.93 7.47
C ASP A 116 27.36 -16.27 6.11
N GLU A 117 26.36 -15.38 6.04
CA GLU A 117 25.93 -14.73 4.80
C GLU A 117 26.87 -13.60 4.38
N ILE A 118 26.99 -13.43 3.06
CA ILE A 118 27.71 -12.28 2.48
C ILE A 118 26.80 -11.04 2.61
N PRO A 119 27.28 -9.93 3.22
CA PRO A 119 26.53 -8.69 3.31
C PRO A 119 26.12 -8.19 1.92
N THR A 120 24.85 -7.84 1.75
CA THR A 120 24.32 -7.23 0.51
C THR A 120 24.45 -5.71 0.52
N LEU A 121 24.70 -5.14 1.70
CA LEU A 121 25.00 -3.73 1.95
C LEU A 121 26.26 -3.65 2.83
N PRO A 122 26.98 -2.52 2.83
CA PRO A 122 28.10 -2.32 3.75
C PRO A 122 27.65 -2.52 5.19
N ALA A 123 28.47 -3.22 5.97
CA ALA A 123 28.16 -3.41 7.38
C ALA A 123 28.09 -2.05 8.09
N LEU A 124 27.10 -1.87 8.98
CA LEU A 124 27.04 -0.69 9.83
C LEU A 124 28.30 -0.64 10.70
N THR A 125 28.98 0.50 10.69
CA THR A 125 30.15 0.71 11.56
C THR A 125 29.72 0.87 13.02
N GLU A 126 30.63 0.56 13.93
CA GLU A 126 30.42 0.79 15.38
C GLU A 126 30.12 2.28 15.68
N GLU A 127 30.69 3.19 14.91
CA GLU A 127 30.40 4.62 15.02
C GLU A 127 28.97 4.97 14.60
N GLU A 128 28.47 4.40 13.50
CA GLU A 128 27.10 4.58 13.04
C GLU A 128 26.10 4.02 14.06
N LEU A 129 26.34 2.82 14.59
CA LEU A 129 25.53 2.21 15.66
C LEU A 129 25.48 3.09 16.91
N ASN A 130 26.62 3.67 17.32
CA ASN A 130 26.70 4.52 18.49
C ASN A 130 25.97 5.86 18.31
N LYS A 131 25.92 6.39 17.08
CA LYS A 131 25.18 7.62 16.74
C LYS A 131 23.67 7.43 16.60
N MET A 132 23.17 6.19 16.56
CA MET A 132 21.74 5.94 16.43
C MET A 132 20.95 6.44 17.64
N GLU A 133 19.72 6.88 17.37
CA GLU A 133 18.81 7.33 18.40
C GLU A 133 18.44 6.19 19.36
N ALA A 134 18.17 6.53 20.62
CA ALA A 134 17.84 5.56 21.67
C ALA A 134 16.73 4.55 21.27
N PRO A 135 15.64 4.94 20.55
CA PRO A 135 14.64 3.99 20.08
C PRO A 135 15.19 2.85 19.23
N VAL A 136 16.19 3.10 18.39
CA VAL A 136 16.78 2.08 17.50
C VAL A 136 17.60 1.08 18.31
N LYS A 137 18.36 1.56 19.30
CA LYS A 137 19.13 0.70 20.22
C LYS A 137 18.21 -0.21 21.05
N ILE A 138 17.06 0.31 21.49
CA ILE A 138 16.04 -0.48 22.20
C ILE A 138 15.46 -1.57 21.30
N ILE A 139 15.18 -1.25 20.03
CA ILE A 139 14.68 -2.23 19.05
C ILE A 139 15.72 -3.31 18.79
N LYS A 140 17.01 -2.94 18.62
CA LYS A 140 18.11 -3.89 18.45
C LYS A 140 18.07 -4.98 19.54
N ASN A 141 18.07 -4.57 20.80
CA ASN A 141 18.05 -5.51 21.93
C ASN A 141 16.79 -6.37 21.95
N SER A 142 15.64 -5.79 21.59
CA SER A 142 14.36 -6.51 21.54
C SER A 142 14.32 -7.54 20.41
N PHE A 143 14.94 -7.23 19.26
CA PHE A 143 15.08 -8.15 18.15
C PHE A 143 16.01 -9.32 18.50
N ASP A 144 17.14 -9.05 19.17
CA ASP A 144 18.06 -10.11 19.62
C ASP A 144 17.34 -11.17 20.46
N VAL A 145 16.53 -10.74 21.44
CA VAL A 145 15.70 -11.64 22.27
C VAL A 145 14.62 -12.34 21.45
N TRP A 146 13.96 -11.63 20.52
CA TRP A 146 12.95 -12.23 19.66
C TRP A 146 13.54 -13.34 18.79
N LEU A 147 14.70 -13.10 18.18
CA LEU A 147 15.35 -14.03 17.26
C LEU A 147 15.70 -15.34 17.97
N GLU A 148 16.26 -15.27 19.18
CA GLU A 148 16.60 -16.44 20.01
C GLU A 148 15.35 -17.28 20.37
N GLY A 149 14.21 -16.62 20.60
CA GLY A 149 12.94 -17.27 20.94
C GLY A 149 12.04 -17.60 19.74
N SER A 150 12.41 -17.21 18.52
CA SER A 150 11.53 -17.24 17.34
C SER A 150 11.20 -18.65 16.83
N GLY A 151 12.06 -19.63 17.15
CA GLY A 151 11.95 -20.98 16.59
C GLY A 151 12.36 -21.09 15.12
N LEU A 152 12.90 -20.02 14.52
CA LEU A 152 13.53 -20.08 13.21
C LEU A 152 14.82 -20.92 13.28
N GLU A 153 15.01 -21.78 12.29
CA GLU A 153 16.24 -22.53 12.08
C GLU A 153 17.19 -21.76 11.16
N LYS A 154 16.63 -21.09 10.15
CA LYS A 154 17.40 -20.37 9.12
C LYS A 154 16.64 -19.14 8.62
N VAL A 155 17.37 -18.08 8.28
CA VAL A 155 16.86 -16.99 7.44
C VAL A 155 17.21 -17.30 5.98
N GLU A 156 16.22 -17.31 5.10
CA GLU A 156 16.38 -17.61 3.67
C GLU A 156 16.52 -16.35 2.82
N LEU A 157 15.83 -15.26 3.19
CA LEU A 157 15.88 -13.96 2.51
C LEU A 157 15.73 -12.84 3.54
N ARG A 158 16.33 -11.67 3.26
CA ARG A 158 16.22 -10.42 4.03
C ARG A 158 16.29 -9.20 3.10
N ASP A 159 15.55 -8.13 3.39
CA ASP A 159 15.34 -6.92 2.54
C ASP A 159 15.34 -7.22 1.02
N THR A 160 14.66 -8.31 0.64
CA THR A 160 14.79 -8.86 -0.72
C THR A 160 13.66 -8.34 -1.58
N MET A 161 14.02 -7.63 -2.65
CA MET A 161 13.07 -7.11 -3.62
C MET A 161 12.52 -8.22 -4.51
N PHE A 162 11.26 -8.09 -4.90
CA PHE A 162 10.62 -9.01 -5.82
C PHE A 162 9.60 -8.31 -6.70
N CYS A 163 9.27 -8.95 -7.82
CA CYS A 163 8.12 -8.59 -8.65
C CYS A 163 7.29 -9.86 -8.89
N SER A 164 5.99 -9.80 -8.58
CA SER A 164 5.01 -10.80 -8.98
C SER A 164 4.58 -10.50 -10.42
N GLU A 165 5.04 -11.32 -11.35
CA GLU A 165 4.67 -11.18 -12.77
C GLU A 165 3.22 -11.63 -12.99
N ARG A 166 2.74 -12.62 -12.22
CA ARG A 166 1.36 -13.12 -12.28
C ARG A 166 0.34 -12.08 -11.84
N TYR A 167 0.57 -11.46 -10.68
CA TYR A 167 -0.41 -10.55 -10.07
C TYR A 167 -0.10 -9.07 -10.34
N LYS A 168 1.03 -8.76 -10.97
CA LYS A 168 1.41 -7.39 -11.38
C LYS A 168 1.57 -6.42 -10.20
N PHE A 169 2.26 -6.86 -9.16
CA PHE A 169 2.72 -6.00 -8.06
C PHE A 169 4.16 -6.34 -7.66
N ALA A 170 4.78 -5.49 -6.84
CA ALA A 170 6.13 -5.70 -6.34
C ALA A 170 6.27 -5.31 -4.87
N GLY A 171 7.39 -5.66 -4.26
CA GLY A 171 7.66 -5.33 -2.88
C GLY A 171 9.10 -5.63 -2.47
N ALA A 172 9.36 -5.47 -1.17
CA ALA A 172 10.57 -5.95 -0.53
C ALA A 172 10.14 -6.74 0.71
N ILE A 173 10.59 -7.98 0.80
CA ILE A 173 10.31 -8.85 1.93
C ILE A 173 11.34 -8.52 3.00
N ASP A 174 10.87 -8.14 4.19
CA ASP A 174 11.76 -7.88 5.31
C ASP A 174 12.54 -9.14 5.68
N THR A 175 11.85 -10.28 5.88
CA THR A 175 12.50 -11.57 6.14
C THR A 175 11.65 -12.75 5.68
N LEU A 176 12.29 -13.75 5.08
CA LEU A 176 11.74 -15.09 4.89
C LEU A 176 12.53 -16.06 5.77
N GLY A 177 11.87 -16.68 6.75
CA GLY A 177 12.48 -17.68 7.63
C GLY A 177 12.12 -19.10 7.23
N ARG A 178 12.94 -20.06 7.66
CA ARG A 178 12.63 -21.49 7.68
C ARG A 178 12.67 -21.99 9.12
N LYS A 179 11.61 -22.70 9.54
CA LYS A 179 11.54 -23.36 10.84
C LYS A 179 12.19 -24.75 10.78
N LYS A 180 12.43 -25.35 11.95
CA LYS A 180 13.01 -26.70 12.10
C LYS A 180 12.23 -27.83 11.40
N ASP A 181 10.93 -27.64 11.19
CA ASP A 181 10.08 -28.59 10.44
C ASP A 181 10.21 -28.43 8.91
N GLY A 182 11.08 -27.51 8.46
CA GLY A 182 11.31 -27.18 7.06
C GLY A 182 10.30 -26.20 6.47
N SER A 183 9.24 -25.81 7.19
CA SER A 183 8.23 -24.89 6.66
C SER A 183 8.70 -23.43 6.63
N LEU A 184 8.27 -22.71 5.59
CA LEU A 184 8.60 -21.31 5.36
C LEU A 184 7.66 -20.37 6.13
N VAL A 185 8.20 -19.24 6.55
CA VAL A 185 7.44 -18.16 7.19
C VAL A 185 7.87 -16.80 6.64
N ALA A 186 6.90 -16.04 6.11
CA ALA A 186 7.13 -14.64 5.72
C ALA A 186 6.98 -13.74 6.95
N ILE A 187 7.93 -12.84 7.20
CA ILE A 187 7.94 -12.00 8.39
C ILE A 187 8.08 -10.55 7.98
N ASP A 188 7.32 -9.68 8.65
CA ASP A 188 7.34 -8.24 8.43
C ASP A 188 7.55 -7.51 9.77
N TRP A 189 8.58 -6.66 9.81
CA TRP A 189 9.00 -5.94 11.00
C TRP A 189 8.20 -4.65 11.14
N LYS A 190 7.68 -4.39 12.33
CA LYS A 190 6.93 -3.17 12.64
C LYS A 190 7.52 -2.47 13.85
N THR A 191 7.58 -1.14 13.76
CA THR A 191 7.99 -0.30 14.88
C THR A 191 6.88 0.67 15.30
N SER A 192 5.73 0.65 14.62
CA SER A 192 4.60 1.54 14.94
C SER A 192 4.00 1.23 16.31
N SER A 193 3.44 2.26 16.97
CA SER A 193 2.70 2.09 18.23
C SER A 193 1.38 1.33 18.04
N SER A 194 0.77 1.44 16.86
CA SER A 194 -0.50 0.81 16.51
C SER A 194 -0.31 -0.39 15.58
N VAL A 195 -1.20 -1.38 15.69
CA VAL A 195 -1.32 -2.51 14.77
C VAL A 195 -2.42 -2.19 13.77
N HIS A 196 -2.15 -2.43 12.49
CA HIS A 196 -3.04 -2.10 11.38
C HIS A 196 -3.39 -3.37 10.59
N THR A 197 -4.64 -3.47 10.13
CA THR A 197 -5.13 -4.63 9.37
C THR A 197 -4.33 -4.83 8.08
N GLU A 198 -3.87 -3.73 7.49
CA GLU A 198 -3.05 -3.68 6.28
C GLU A 198 -1.72 -4.42 6.44
N TYR A 199 -1.25 -4.66 7.68
CA TYR A 199 -0.05 -5.45 7.92
C TYR A 199 -0.27 -6.91 7.54
N LEU A 200 -1.48 -7.43 7.76
CA LEU A 200 -1.84 -8.80 7.35
C LEU A 200 -1.87 -8.91 5.83
N LEU A 201 -2.45 -7.91 5.16
CA LEU A 201 -2.51 -7.84 3.70
C LEU A 201 -1.10 -7.78 3.10
N GLN A 202 -0.23 -6.95 3.69
CA GLN A 202 1.15 -6.77 3.23
C GLN A 202 1.96 -8.06 3.31
N VAL A 203 2.05 -8.68 4.50
CA VAL A 203 2.86 -9.90 4.68
C VAL A 203 2.26 -11.09 3.92
N SER A 204 0.93 -11.13 3.74
CA SER A 204 0.29 -12.17 2.92
C SER A 204 0.62 -12.01 1.43
N ALA A 205 0.65 -10.77 0.91
CA ALA A 205 1.12 -10.51 -0.46
C ALA A 205 2.58 -10.95 -0.66
N TYR A 206 3.43 -10.77 0.36
CA TYR A 206 4.81 -11.25 0.34
C TYR A 206 4.88 -12.78 0.32
N ALA A 207 4.14 -13.45 1.21
CA ALA A 207 4.06 -14.91 1.23
C ALA A 207 3.65 -15.49 -0.14
N LYS A 208 2.57 -14.97 -0.74
CA LYS A 208 2.09 -15.47 -2.05
C LYS A 208 3.03 -15.13 -3.22
N ALA A 209 3.76 -14.02 -3.14
CA ALA A 209 4.80 -13.72 -4.12
C ALA A 209 5.99 -14.68 -4.00
N VAL A 210 6.40 -15.03 -2.77
CA VAL A 210 7.41 -16.08 -2.54
C VAL A 210 6.94 -17.40 -3.12
N GLU A 211 5.69 -17.83 -2.87
CA GLU A 211 5.15 -19.07 -3.45
C GLU A 211 5.19 -19.06 -4.99
N GLU A 212 4.86 -17.93 -5.62
CA GLU A 212 4.94 -17.78 -7.08
C GLU A 212 6.36 -17.93 -7.60
N ILE A 213 7.33 -17.30 -6.94
CA ILE A 213 8.73 -17.23 -7.39
C ILE A 213 9.48 -18.51 -7.08
N SER A 214 9.31 -19.04 -5.87
CA SER A 214 10.03 -20.19 -5.37
C SER A 214 9.36 -21.51 -5.74
N GLY A 215 8.03 -21.53 -5.91
CA GLY A 215 7.26 -22.77 -6.02
C GLY A 215 7.14 -23.56 -4.72
N GLU A 216 7.69 -23.06 -3.60
CA GLU A 216 7.52 -23.64 -2.27
C GLU A 216 6.37 -22.94 -1.53
N PRO A 217 5.51 -23.68 -0.81
CA PRO A 217 4.43 -23.09 -0.03
C PRO A 217 4.97 -22.27 1.14
N VAL A 218 4.29 -21.17 1.47
CA VAL A 218 4.57 -20.34 2.64
C VAL A 218 3.36 -20.41 3.58
N PRO A 219 3.29 -21.44 4.44
CA PRO A 219 2.10 -21.71 5.26
C PRO A 219 1.90 -20.69 6.39
N GLU A 220 2.93 -19.93 6.76
CA GLU A 220 2.87 -18.96 7.84
C GLU A 220 3.34 -17.57 7.43
N ALA A 221 2.71 -16.56 8.01
CA ALA A 221 3.13 -15.18 7.88
C ALA A 221 3.01 -14.48 9.24
N TRP A 222 4.06 -13.81 9.69
CA TRP A 222 4.13 -13.18 11.01
C TRP A 222 4.34 -11.68 10.90
N ILE A 223 3.68 -10.96 11.80
CA ILE A 223 3.89 -9.53 12.02
C ILE A 223 4.56 -9.40 13.38
N VAL A 224 5.76 -8.83 13.42
CA VAL A 224 6.53 -8.68 14.66
C VAL A 224 6.73 -7.19 14.93
N LYS A 225 6.20 -6.73 16.06
CA LYS A 225 6.16 -5.32 16.45
C LYS A 225 7.10 -5.06 17.62
N PHE A 226 8.05 -4.14 17.46
CA PHE A 226 8.99 -3.74 18.50
C PHE A 226 8.59 -2.42 19.18
N ASN A 227 8.66 -2.37 20.51
CA ASN A 227 8.36 -1.16 21.28
C ASN A 227 9.57 -0.21 21.31
N LYS A 228 9.38 1.02 20.81
CA LYS A 228 10.41 2.06 20.71
C LYS A 228 10.87 2.65 22.05
N LYS A 229 10.08 2.51 23.13
CA LYS A 229 10.27 3.23 24.41
C LYS A 229 10.68 2.31 25.56
N GLU A 230 9.91 1.24 25.73
CA GLU A 230 10.07 0.33 26.89
C GLU A 230 10.88 -0.91 26.54
N GLY A 231 11.08 -1.18 25.25
CA GLY A 231 11.63 -2.44 24.76
C GLY A 231 10.61 -3.57 24.76
N GLY A 232 11.03 -4.73 24.26
CA GLY A 232 10.18 -5.89 24.05
C GLY A 232 9.45 -5.88 22.71
N PHE A 233 8.69 -6.94 22.48
CA PHE A 233 8.02 -7.20 21.21
C PHE A 233 6.64 -7.85 21.43
N ASP A 234 5.74 -7.58 20.48
CA ASP A 234 4.53 -8.35 20.26
C ASP A 234 4.65 -9.03 18.90
N TRP A 235 4.24 -10.28 18.76
CA TRP A 235 4.12 -10.89 17.43
C TRP A 235 2.77 -11.57 17.24
N LYS A 236 2.31 -11.60 15.99
CA LYS A 236 1.06 -12.24 15.60
C LYS A 236 1.23 -12.99 14.30
N GLN A 237 0.71 -14.21 14.25
CA GLN A 237 0.54 -14.95 13.01
C GLN A 237 -0.72 -14.49 12.28
N VAL A 238 -0.63 -14.39 10.96
CA VAL A 238 -1.79 -14.15 10.09
C VAL A 238 -2.71 -15.38 10.15
N PRO A 239 -3.98 -15.24 10.55
CA PRO A 239 -4.89 -16.39 10.69
C PRO A 239 -5.18 -17.11 9.36
N ASN A 240 -5.30 -16.36 8.27
CA ASN A 240 -5.59 -16.89 6.93
C ASN A 240 -4.88 -16.05 5.86
N ILE A 241 -3.80 -16.59 5.31
CA ILE A 241 -2.98 -15.92 4.29
C ILE A 241 -3.75 -15.74 2.98
N ASN A 242 -4.51 -16.75 2.56
CA ASN A 242 -5.24 -16.68 1.29
C ASN A 242 -6.33 -15.63 1.33
N GLU A 243 -7.13 -15.59 2.40
CA GLU A 243 -8.17 -14.55 2.59
C GLU A 243 -7.55 -13.14 2.65
N SER A 244 -6.44 -12.99 3.39
CA SER A 244 -5.73 -11.71 3.46
C SER A 244 -5.14 -11.31 2.10
N PHE A 245 -4.69 -12.27 1.30
CA PHE A 245 -4.21 -12.01 -0.04
C PHE A 245 -5.33 -11.64 -1.02
N ASP A 246 -6.49 -12.29 -0.96
CA ASP A 246 -7.66 -11.95 -1.78
C ASP A 246 -8.15 -10.53 -1.49
N ALA A 247 -8.12 -10.12 -0.22
CA ALA A 247 -8.39 -8.75 0.18
C ALA A 247 -7.33 -7.76 -0.37
N PHE A 248 -6.05 -8.14 -0.38
CA PHE A 248 -5.00 -7.36 -1.06
C PHE A 248 -5.25 -7.23 -2.57
N LEU A 249 -5.61 -8.32 -3.26
CA LEU A 249 -5.94 -8.29 -4.70
C LEU A 249 -7.14 -7.40 -4.99
N SER A 250 -8.12 -7.38 -4.09
CA SER A 250 -9.26 -6.44 -4.19
C SER A 250 -8.81 -4.99 -4.09
N ALA A 251 -7.88 -4.67 -3.18
CA ALA A 251 -7.26 -3.34 -3.10
C ALA A 251 -6.42 -3.02 -4.34
N LEU A 252 -5.67 -3.98 -4.89
CA LEU A 252 -4.90 -3.83 -6.12
C LEU A 252 -5.80 -3.52 -7.32
N ASN A 253 -6.92 -4.24 -7.46
CA ASN A 253 -7.89 -4.00 -8.52
C ASN A 253 -8.49 -2.60 -8.43
N LEU A 254 -8.84 -2.16 -7.22
CA LEU A 254 -9.34 -0.81 -6.99
C LEU A 254 -8.27 0.25 -7.30
N TRP A 255 -7.03 0.05 -6.83
CA TRP A 255 -5.91 0.93 -7.09
C TRP A 255 -5.66 1.05 -8.60
N ASN A 256 -5.63 -0.06 -9.33
CA ASN A 256 -5.48 -0.08 -10.79
C ASN A 256 -6.60 0.71 -11.49
N PHE A 257 -7.85 0.53 -11.06
CA PHE A 257 -8.97 1.30 -11.59
C PHE A 257 -8.73 2.80 -11.46
N TYR A 258 -8.36 3.30 -10.28
CA TYR A 258 -8.11 4.73 -10.06
C TYR A 258 -6.83 5.24 -10.75
N SER A 259 -5.77 4.45 -10.81
CA SER A 259 -4.49 4.82 -11.45
C SER A 259 -4.62 5.03 -12.96
N THR A 260 -5.60 4.40 -13.60
CA THR A 260 -5.89 4.58 -15.04
C THR A 260 -6.74 5.83 -15.35
N LYS A 261 -6.97 6.72 -14.37
CA LYS A 261 -7.79 7.95 -14.49
C LYS A 261 -9.07 7.72 -15.30
N PRO A 262 -9.98 6.86 -14.81
CA PRO A 262 -11.14 6.42 -15.58
C PRO A 262 -12.07 7.57 -15.95
N ILE A 263 -12.05 8.66 -15.17
CA ILE A 263 -12.81 9.89 -15.45
C ILE A 263 -12.40 10.56 -16.77
N ASP A 264 -11.13 10.44 -17.17
CA ASP A 264 -10.61 11.01 -18.42
C ASP A 264 -11.15 10.26 -19.66
N ARG A 265 -11.75 9.06 -19.46
CA ARG A 265 -12.41 8.26 -20.50
C ARG A 265 -13.91 8.53 -20.62
N LEU A 266 -14.48 9.37 -19.74
CA LEU A 266 -15.88 9.74 -19.85
C LEU A 266 -16.10 10.60 -21.10
N VAL A 267 -16.91 10.10 -22.03
CA VAL A 267 -17.38 10.89 -23.16
C VAL A 267 -18.42 11.87 -22.63
N THR A 268 -18.11 13.17 -22.71
CA THR A 268 -19.12 14.21 -22.47
C THR A 268 -20.06 14.22 -23.68
N ILE A 269 -21.29 13.77 -23.48
CA ILE A 269 -22.34 13.91 -24.49
C ILE A 269 -22.82 15.35 -24.44
N ASP A 270 -22.51 16.14 -25.48
CA ASP A 270 -23.06 17.49 -25.63
C ASP A 270 -24.54 17.41 -26.01
N PHE A 271 -25.39 17.41 -25.00
CA PHE A 271 -26.84 17.45 -25.17
C PHE A 271 -27.33 18.75 -25.82
N LYS A 272 -26.64 19.89 -25.66
CA LYS A 272 -27.07 21.15 -26.28
C LYS A 272 -26.82 21.14 -27.77
N GLY A 273 -25.62 20.77 -28.20
CA GLY A 273 -25.30 20.60 -29.62
C GLY A 273 -26.17 19.54 -30.29
N ALA A 274 -26.45 18.43 -29.61
CA ALA A 274 -27.36 17.41 -30.11
C ALA A 274 -28.81 17.91 -30.24
N LEU A 275 -29.30 18.70 -29.28
CA LEU A 275 -30.65 19.26 -29.30
C LEU A 275 -30.80 20.38 -30.34
N GLU A 276 -29.76 21.21 -30.54
CA GLU A 276 -29.74 22.23 -31.58
C GLU A 276 -29.72 21.60 -32.97
N LYS A 277 -28.92 20.54 -33.17
CA LYS A 277 -28.89 19.77 -34.42
C LYS A 277 -30.24 19.10 -34.70
N PHE A 278 -30.85 18.48 -33.69
CA PHE A 278 -32.20 17.93 -33.79
C PHE A 278 -33.25 18.99 -34.14
N LYS A 279 -33.18 20.19 -33.54
CA LYS A 279 -34.08 21.31 -33.87
C LYS A 279 -33.86 21.87 -35.29
N MET A 280 -32.61 21.89 -35.77
CA MET A 280 -32.30 22.25 -37.15
C MET A 280 -32.83 21.22 -38.15
N ASP A 281 -32.72 19.93 -37.84
CA ASP A 281 -33.22 18.83 -38.68
C ASP A 281 -34.76 18.73 -38.69
N GLN A 282 -35.44 19.27 -37.68
CA GLN A 282 -36.91 19.38 -37.61
C GLN A 282 -37.44 20.69 -38.24
N ASN A 283 -36.58 21.51 -38.85
CA ASN A 283 -37.02 22.72 -39.55
C ASN A 283 -37.72 22.34 -40.86
N PRO A 284 -39.02 22.64 -41.06
CA PRO A 284 -39.80 22.19 -42.21
C PRO A 284 -39.32 22.73 -43.57
N ASN A 285 -38.35 23.65 -43.58
CA ASN A 285 -37.71 24.18 -44.79
C ASN A 285 -36.51 23.35 -45.28
N ASN A 286 -36.06 22.33 -44.55
CA ASN A 286 -34.98 21.41 -44.94
C ASN A 286 -35.53 20.00 -45.21
N ASN A 287 -36.58 19.93 -46.02
CA ASN A 287 -37.22 18.68 -46.39
C ASN A 287 -36.53 18.08 -47.63
N SER A 288 -35.44 17.33 -47.41
CA SER A 288 -34.88 16.49 -48.49
C SER A 288 -34.28 15.14 -48.07
N PHE A 289 -34.52 14.65 -46.84
CA PHE A 289 -33.90 13.37 -46.42
C PHE A 289 -34.81 12.30 -45.81
N PHE A 290 -36.13 12.51 -45.68
CA PHE A 290 -37.06 11.42 -45.33
C PHE A 290 -37.86 10.94 -46.54
N GLN A 291 -37.16 10.35 -47.50
CA GLN A 291 -37.71 9.33 -48.40
C GLN A 291 -36.79 8.11 -48.43
N SER A 292 -36.64 7.43 -47.28
CA SER A 292 -36.42 5.98 -47.20
C SER A 292 -36.20 5.60 -45.73
N VAL A 293 -37.28 5.45 -44.97
CA VAL A 293 -37.23 4.57 -43.80
C VAL A 293 -38.08 3.36 -44.16
N ASP A 294 -37.39 2.28 -44.50
CA ASP A 294 -38.00 0.99 -44.76
C ASP A 294 -38.84 0.54 -43.57
N LYS A 295 -40.09 0.18 -43.86
CA LYS A 295 -41.09 -0.33 -42.90
C LYS A 295 -40.57 -1.55 -42.10
N GLU A 296 -39.58 -2.28 -42.59
CA GLU A 296 -39.01 -3.46 -41.92
C GLU A 296 -38.27 -3.14 -40.60
N SER A 297 -37.73 -1.93 -40.44
CA SER A 297 -37.02 -1.54 -39.20
C SER A 297 -37.97 -1.17 -38.05
N LEU A 298 -39.21 -0.78 -38.36
CA LEU A 298 -40.21 -0.41 -37.34
C LEU A 298 -40.94 -1.64 -36.76
N ASP A 299 -41.09 -2.70 -37.54
CA ASP A 299 -41.74 -3.93 -37.10
C ASP A 299 -40.80 -4.80 -36.23
N SER A 300 -39.49 -4.79 -36.52
CA SER A 300 -38.48 -5.47 -35.70
C SER A 300 -38.32 -4.87 -34.29
N LEU A 301 -38.48 -3.54 -34.16
CA LEU A 301 -38.45 -2.83 -32.86
C LEU A 301 -39.70 -3.10 -31.99
N LYS A 302 -40.87 -3.35 -32.60
CA LYS A 302 -42.09 -3.72 -31.86
C LYS A 302 -42.05 -5.17 -31.35
N ALA A 303 -41.42 -6.07 -32.10
CA ALA A 303 -41.29 -7.49 -31.71
C ALA A 303 -40.30 -7.73 -30.55
N GLN A 304 -39.31 -6.85 -30.33
CA GLN A 304 -38.39 -6.97 -29.19
C GLN A 304 -39.00 -6.48 -27.87
N LYS A 305 -39.94 -5.53 -27.91
CA LYS A 305 -40.58 -4.96 -26.71
C LYS A 305 -41.58 -5.92 -26.04
N THR A 306 -42.12 -6.89 -26.77
CA THR A 306 -43.01 -7.93 -26.23
C THR A 306 -42.28 -9.09 -25.57
N LYS A 307 -40.96 -9.24 -25.76
CA LYS A 307 -40.15 -10.31 -25.14
C LYS A 307 -39.56 -9.94 -23.77
N SER A 308 -39.46 -8.66 -23.41
CA SER A 308 -38.82 -8.24 -22.15
C SER A 308 -39.79 -8.08 -20.96
N THR A 309 -41.10 -8.31 -21.15
CA THR A 309 -42.13 -8.10 -20.12
C THR A 309 -42.65 -9.39 -19.48
N SER A 310 -42.08 -10.57 -19.81
CA SER A 310 -42.55 -11.87 -19.31
C SER A 310 -41.60 -12.63 -18.36
N SER A 311 -40.54 -12.01 -17.82
CA SER A 311 -39.62 -12.70 -16.89
C SER A 311 -39.27 -11.88 -15.66
N SER A 312 -40.26 -11.57 -14.82
CA SER A 312 -40.03 -11.18 -13.42
C SER A 312 -41.26 -11.49 -12.56
N SER A 313 -41.48 -12.76 -12.24
CA SER A 313 -42.38 -13.16 -11.15
C SER A 313 -41.55 -13.42 -9.89
N ILE A 314 -41.63 -12.48 -8.95
CA ILE A 314 -41.06 -12.54 -7.60
C ILE A 314 -41.91 -13.50 -6.77
N SER A 315 -41.28 -14.50 -6.16
CA SER A 315 -41.89 -15.41 -5.17
C SER A 315 -41.60 -14.89 -3.76
N SER A 316 -42.66 -14.47 -3.06
CA SER A 316 -42.69 -14.11 -1.65
C SER A 316 -43.19 -15.28 -0.78
N GLY A 317 -42.42 -15.70 0.21
CA GLY A 317 -42.89 -16.44 1.40
C GLY A 317 -42.13 -15.89 2.62
N LYS A 318 -42.75 -15.11 3.52
CA LYS A 318 -43.67 -15.43 4.63
C LYS A 318 -43.02 -16.18 5.80
N TYR A 319 -42.79 -15.38 6.86
CA TYR A 319 -42.61 -15.64 8.30
C TYR A 319 -41.49 -16.57 8.74
#